data_AF-A0A9X1F948-F1
#
_entry.id   AF-A0A9X1F948-F1
#
_cell.length_a   1.000
_cell.length_b   1.000
_cell.length_c   1.000
_cell.angle_alpha   90.00
_cell.angle_beta   90.00
_cell.angle_gamma   90.00
#
_symmetry.space_group_name_H-M   'P 1'
#
loop_
_entity.id
_entity.type
_entity.pdbx_description
1 polymer ?
#
loop_
_entity_poly.entity_id
_entity_poly.type
_entity_poly.pdbx_seq_one_letter_code
_entity_poly.pdbx_strand_id
1 'polypeptide(L)'
;MANKKSDIIKIEDRVAKVLEILIKKSPNLVTRKELIEKVWQNYGGADDALNQAISNLRKLLNDDDKNNREIETVVKKGYRYKATIEQYDLKQNNKGKSKGLTTIILLIILSIIILFTIIVLSENTSIAPVAPK
;
A
#
# COMPACT_ATOMS: atom_id res chain seq x y z
N MET A 1 -20.25 12.26 -8.40
CA MET A 1 -19.36 11.31 -7.68
C MET A 1 -19.75 9.90 -8.12
N ALA A 2 -19.08 9.36 -9.13
CA ALA A 2 -19.45 8.08 -9.73
C ALA A 2 -18.87 6.93 -8.88
N ASN A 3 -19.79 6.08 -8.41
CA ASN A 3 -19.52 4.83 -7.69
C ASN A 3 -18.79 3.86 -8.63
N LYS A 4 -17.45 3.85 -8.60
CA LYS A 4 -16.65 2.85 -9.33
C LYS A 4 -16.77 1.54 -8.55
N LYS A 5 -17.79 0.76 -8.92
CA LYS A 5 -18.02 -0.60 -8.45
C LYS A 5 -16.70 -1.38 -8.58
N SER A 6 -16.17 -1.84 -7.46
CA SER A 6 -14.96 -2.68 -7.42
C SER A 6 -15.35 -4.08 -7.87
N ASP A 7 -15.54 -4.25 -9.17
CA ASP A 7 -15.79 -5.58 -9.75
C ASP A 7 -14.47 -6.38 -9.71
N ILE A 8 -14.52 -7.56 -9.09
CA ILE A 8 -13.38 -8.48 -9.05
C ILE A 8 -13.29 -9.13 -10.43
N ILE A 9 -12.27 -8.75 -11.20
CA ILE A 9 -12.07 -9.30 -12.53
C ILE A 9 -10.95 -10.36 -12.50
N LYS A 10 -11.26 -11.56 -13.01
CA LYS A 10 -10.25 -12.59 -13.22
C LYS A 10 -9.36 -12.21 -14.40
N ILE A 11 -8.06 -12.26 -14.20
CA ILE A 11 -7.04 -11.97 -15.21
C ILE A 11 -6.09 -13.17 -15.30
N GLU A 12 -5.68 -13.52 -16.51
CA GLU A 12 -4.65 -14.54 -16.73
C GLU A 12 -3.29 -14.01 -16.25
N ASP A 13 -2.47 -14.87 -15.63
CA ASP A 13 -1.17 -14.51 -15.06
C ASP A 13 -0.26 -13.75 -16.03
N ARG A 14 -0.19 -14.19 -17.28
CA ARG A 14 0.65 -13.55 -18.31
C ARG A 14 0.14 -12.16 -18.66
N VAL A 15 -1.17 -12.00 -18.75
CA VAL A 15 -1.84 -10.72 -19.02
C VAL A 15 -1.59 -9.75 -17.86
N ALA A 16 -1.70 -10.23 -16.62
CA ALA A 16 -1.38 -9.46 -15.42
C ALA A 16 0.10 -9.02 -15.40
N LYS A 17 1.02 -9.91 -15.78
CA LYS A 17 2.45 -9.61 -15.82
C LYS A 17 2.83 -8.59 -16.89
N VAL A 18 2.16 -8.62 -18.05
CA VAL A 18 2.31 -7.56 -19.06
C VAL A 18 1.89 -6.21 -18.48
N LEU A 19 0.73 -6.14 -17.83
CA LEU A 19 0.25 -4.90 -17.20
C LEU A 19 1.22 -4.39 -16.14
N GLU A 20 1.73 -5.27 -15.27
CA GLU A 20 2.71 -4.93 -14.25
C GLU A 20 3.96 -4.26 -14.86
N ILE A 21 4.51 -4.83 -15.94
CA ILE A 21 5.69 -4.29 -16.61
C ILE A 21 5.39 -2.91 -17.22
N LEU A 22 4.22 -2.76 -17.86
CA LEU A 22 3.80 -1.50 -18.47
C LEU A 22 3.60 -0.38 -17.43
N ILE A 23 2.95 -0.69 -16.30
CA ILE A 23 2.73 0.26 -15.20
C ILE A 23 4.06 0.65 -14.56
N LYS A 24 4.94 -0.32 -14.24
CA LYS A 24 6.26 -0.05 -13.64
C LYS A 24 7.13 0.86 -14.49
N LYS A 25 7.00 0.77 -15.81
CA LYS A 25 7.75 1.61 -16.75
C LYS A 25 6.99 2.85 -17.21
N SER A 26 5.74 3.04 -16.81
CA SER A 26 4.93 4.19 -17.22
C SER A 26 5.62 5.51 -16.84
N PRO A 27 5.57 6.54 -17.71
CA PRO A 27 4.96 6.58 -19.04
C PRO A 27 5.96 6.27 -20.17
N ASN A 28 6.96 5.42 -19.94
CA ASN A 28 7.96 5.08 -20.93
C ASN A 28 7.53 3.93 -21.85
N LEU A 29 8.14 3.87 -23.03
CA LEU A 29 7.95 2.80 -23.99
C LEU A 29 8.58 1.49 -23.48
N VAL A 30 7.81 0.40 -23.56
CA VAL A 30 8.31 -0.96 -23.38
C VAL A 30 8.29 -1.65 -24.74
N THR A 31 9.43 -2.20 -25.16
CA THR A 31 9.55 -2.82 -26.49
C THR A 31 8.84 -4.18 -26.54
N ARG A 32 8.41 -4.59 -27.75
CA ARG A 32 7.85 -5.94 -27.94
C ARG A 32 8.82 -7.03 -27.48
N LYS A 33 10.10 -6.90 -27.85
CA LYS A 33 11.17 -7.82 -27.46
C LYS A 33 11.26 -7.94 -25.94
N GLU A 34 11.28 -6.81 -25.22
CA GLU A 34 11.36 -6.83 -23.77
C GLU A 34 10.15 -7.52 -23.12
N LEU A 35 8.93 -7.26 -23.62
CA LEU A 35 7.72 -7.91 -23.11
C LEU A 35 7.74 -9.42 -23.36
N ILE A 36 8.12 -9.82 -24.58
CA ILE A 36 8.25 -11.22 -24.97
C ILE A 36 9.30 -11.94 -24.12
N GLU A 37 10.47 -11.32 -23.94
CA GLU A 37 11.56 -11.88 -23.15
C GLU A 37 11.17 -12.06 -21.68
N LYS A 38 10.55 -11.04 -21.07
CA LYS A 38 10.20 -11.05 -19.64
C LYS A 38 9.03 -11.95 -19.29
N VAL A 39 8.09 -12.17 -20.20
CA VAL A 39 6.85 -12.90 -19.92
C VAL A 39 6.83 -14.29 -20.56
N TRP A 40 7.41 -14.44 -21.75
CA TRP A 40 7.39 -15.69 -22.53
C TRP A 40 8.78 -16.28 -22.81
N GLN A 41 9.87 -15.63 -22.39
CA GLN A 41 11.26 -16.13 -22.59
C GLN A 41 11.57 -16.47 -24.06
N ASN A 42 11.02 -15.72 -25.01
CA ASN A 42 11.16 -15.94 -26.46
C ASN A 42 10.59 -17.27 -27.00
N TYR A 43 9.55 -17.83 -26.37
CA TYR A 43 8.81 -18.99 -26.88
C TYR A 43 8.21 -18.75 -28.29
N GLY A 44 8.17 -19.80 -29.12
CA GLY A 44 7.57 -19.74 -30.46
C GLY A 44 6.09 -19.36 -30.41
N GLY A 45 5.70 -18.26 -31.05
CA GLY A 45 4.33 -17.72 -30.99
C GLY A 45 4.09 -16.66 -29.91
N ALA A 46 5.15 -16.19 -29.23
CA ALA A 46 5.03 -15.12 -28.23
C ALA A 46 4.51 -13.79 -28.80
N ASP A 47 4.69 -13.51 -30.09
CA ASP A 47 4.16 -12.31 -30.73
C ASP A 47 2.63 -12.28 -30.78
N ASP A 48 2.01 -13.40 -31.14
CA ASP A 48 0.55 -13.53 -31.15
C ASP A 48 0.00 -13.54 -29.73
N ALA A 49 0.68 -14.23 -28.82
CA ALA A 49 0.33 -14.20 -27.40
C ALA A 49 0.41 -12.78 -26.81
N LEU A 50 1.41 -11.98 -27.19
CA LEU A 50 1.52 -10.58 -26.77
C LEU A 50 0.36 -9.74 -27.34
N ASN A 51 0.03 -9.92 -28.62
CA ASN A 51 -1.10 -9.22 -29.24
C ASN A 51 -2.42 -9.54 -28.52
N GLN A 52 -2.64 -10.82 -28.20
CA GLN A 52 -3.82 -11.27 -27.45
C GLN A 52 -3.84 -10.70 -26.03
N ALA A 53 -2.71 -10.70 -25.33
CA ALA A 53 -2.60 -10.13 -24.00
C ALA A 53 -2.94 -8.64 -23.98
N ILE A 54 -2.45 -7.86 -24.95
CA ILE A 54 -2.78 -6.43 -25.08
C ILE A 54 -4.26 -6.22 -25.41
N SER A 55 -4.86 -7.06 -26.26
CA SER A 55 -6.30 -7.00 -26.55
C SER A 55 -7.14 -7.29 -25.30
N ASN A 56 -6.76 -8.31 -24.53
CA ASN A 56 -7.41 -8.65 -23.28
C ASN A 56 -7.29 -7.51 -22.26
N LEU A 57 -6.08 -6.94 -22.08
CA LEU A 57 -5.90 -5.80 -21.19
C LEU A 57 -6.78 -4.62 -21.55
N ARG A 58 -6.92 -4.32 -22.85
CA ARG A 58 -7.77 -3.21 -23.29
C ARG A 58 -9.23 -3.42 -22.90
N LYS A 59 -9.76 -4.64 -23.11
CA LYS A 59 -11.12 -4.97 -22.68
C LYS A 59 -11.28 -4.88 -21.16
N LEU A 60 -10.30 -5.36 -20.40
CA LEU A 60 -10.31 -5.34 -18.94
C LEU A 60 -10.28 -3.92 -18.36
N LEU A 61 -9.55 -3.02 -19.01
CA LEU A 61 -9.45 -1.61 -18.62
C LEU A 61 -10.57 -0.74 -19.19
N ASN A 62 -11.50 -1.32 -19.96
CA ASN A 62 -12.51 -0.60 -20.74
C ASN A 62 -11.88 0.46 -21.67
N ASP A 63 -10.71 0.12 -22.22
CA ASP A 63 -9.82 0.92 -23.04
C ASP A 63 -10.18 0.82 -24.54
N ASP A 64 -11.42 1.15 -24.87
CA ASP A 64 -11.96 0.99 -26.22
C ASP A 64 -11.80 2.24 -27.09
N ASP A 65 -11.69 3.42 -26.47
CA ASP A 65 -11.52 4.68 -27.18
C ASP A 65 -10.10 4.78 -27.77
N LYS A 66 -10.00 4.76 -29.10
CA LYS A 66 -8.73 4.89 -29.83
C LYS A 66 -7.95 6.17 -29.48
N ASN A 67 -8.64 7.24 -29.11
CA ASN A 67 -8.03 8.54 -28.86
C ASN A 67 -7.56 8.72 -27.41
N ASN A 68 -8.18 8.02 -26.46
CA ASN A 68 -7.87 8.11 -25.04
C ASN A 68 -7.35 6.77 -24.48
N ARG A 69 -6.50 6.08 -25.25
CA ARG A 69 -6.07 4.76 -24.83
C ARG A 69 -5.13 4.81 -23.62
N GLU A 70 -5.48 4.06 -22.57
CA GLU A 70 -4.55 3.87 -21.45
C GLU A 70 -3.31 3.09 -21.91
N ILE A 71 -3.50 2.07 -22.77
CA ILE A 71 -2.41 1.32 -23.40
C ILE A 71 -2.24 1.78 -24.85
N GLU A 72 -1.25 2.64 -25.08
CA GLU A 72 -0.88 3.13 -26.40
C GLU A 72 0.01 2.11 -27.15
N THR A 73 -0.31 1.86 -28.42
CA THR A 73 0.59 1.16 -29.34
C THR A 73 1.54 2.16 -29.98
N VAL A 74 2.86 1.95 -29.81
CA VAL A 74 3.89 2.68 -30.56
C VAL A 74 4.32 1.83 -31.75
N VAL A 75 3.90 2.26 -32.93
CA VAL A 75 4.06 1.54 -34.21
C VAL A 75 5.50 1.02 -34.39
N LYS A 76 5.62 -0.27 -34.70
CA LYS A 76 6.89 -1.01 -34.92
C LYS A 76 7.85 -1.05 -33.72
N LYS A 77 7.47 -0.54 -32.54
CA LYS A 77 8.34 -0.52 -31.36
C LYS A 77 7.80 -1.33 -30.19
N GLY A 78 6.55 -1.08 -29.79
CA GLY A 78 5.97 -1.71 -28.60
C GLY A 78 4.80 -0.95 -28.03
N TYR A 79 4.73 -0.89 -26.70
CA TYR A 79 3.57 -0.41 -25.96
C TYR A 79 3.97 0.51 -24.82
N ARG A 80 3.05 1.39 -24.43
CA ARG A 80 3.22 2.32 -23.31
C ARG A 80 1.92 2.46 -22.54
N TYR A 81 2.01 2.47 -21.22
CA TYR A 81 0.89 2.85 -20.35
C TYR A 81 0.93 4.37 -20.09
N LYS A 82 -0.13 5.09 -20.48
CA LYS A 82 -0.22 6.56 -20.40
C LYS A 82 -1.08 7.08 -19.25
N ALA A 83 -1.89 6.24 -18.62
CA ALA A 83 -2.81 6.72 -17.59
C ALA A 83 -2.04 7.25 -16.38
N THR A 84 -2.62 8.26 -15.71
CA THR A 84 -2.09 8.78 -14.47
C THR A 84 -2.15 7.70 -13.39
N ILE A 85 -1.00 7.30 -12.87
CA ILE A 85 -0.91 6.32 -11.78
C ILE A 85 -1.01 7.06 -10.45
N GLU A 86 -2.15 6.94 -9.80
CA GLU A 86 -2.30 7.38 -8.41
C GLU A 86 -1.75 6.31 -7.47
N GLN A 87 -0.74 6.67 -6.68
CA GLN A 87 -0.23 5.78 -5.63
C GLN A 87 -1.18 5.83 -4.44
N TYR A 88 -1.96 4.78 -4.25
CA TYR A 88 -2.79 4.63 -3.06
C TYR A 88 -1.91 4.11 -1.92
N ASP A 89 -1.49 5.00 -1.02
CA ASP A 89 -0.77 4.59 0.19
C ASP A 89 -1.74 3.89 1.15
N LEU A 90 -1.67 2.57 1.19
CA LEU A 90 -2.45 1.73 2.11
C LEU A 90 -2.13 2.02 3.59
N LYS A 91 -1.12 2.85 3.90
CA LYS A 91 -0.79 3.30 5.27
C LYS A 91 -1.71 4.40 5.83
N GLN A 92 -2.87 4.66 5.25
CA GLN A 92 -3.82 5.64 5.78
C GLN A 92 -4.87 5.09 6.77
N ASN A 93 -4.70 3.88 7.32
CA ASN A 93 -5.68 3.29 8.25
C ASN A 93 -5.10 2.62 9.52
N ASN A 94 -3.95 3.10 10.02
CA ASN A 94 -3.39 2.64 11.30
C ASN A 94 -2.73 3.76 12.13
N LYS A 95 -3.16 5.02 11.97
CA LYS A 95 -2.90 6.08 12.97
C LYS A 95 -4.14 6.28 13.83
N GLY A 96 -4.60 5.20 14.44
CA GLY A 96 -5.49 5.27 15.59
C GLY A 96 -4.81 6.09 16.69
N LYS A 97 -5.44 7.20 17.08
CA LYS A 97 -5.01 8.15 18.09
C LYS A 97 -4.69 7.45 19.43
N SER A 98 -3.44 7.07 19.68
CA SER A 98 -2.99 6.51 20.97
C SER A 98 -2.61 7.57 22.02
N LYS A 99 -2.85 8.86 21.75
CA LYS A 99 -2.55 9.95 22.72
C LYS A 99 -3.32 9.82 24.05
N GLY A 100 -4.42 9.06 24.09
CA GLY A 100 -5.16 8.80 25.33
C GLY A 100 -4.47 7.81 26.28
N LEU A 101 -3.86 6.75 25.75
CA LEU A 101 -3.37 5.64 26.60
C LEU A 101 -2.08 6.01 27.35
N THR A 102 -1.16 6.73 26.71
CA THR A 102 0.10 7.18 27.34
C THR A 102 -0.16 8.15 28.50
N THR A 103 -1.18 9.00 28.36
CA THR A 103 -1.55 9.98 29.38
C THR A 103 -2.18 9.30 30.59
N ILE A 104 -3.02 8.27 30.38
CA ILE A 104 -3.62 7.47 31.46
C ILE A 104 -2.54 6.71 32.25
N ILE A 105 -1.56 6.11 31.57
CA ILE A 105 -0.45 5.40 32.21
C ILE A 105 0.37 6.35 33.09
N LEU A 106 0.65 7.58 32.62
CA LEU A 106 1.37 8.58 33.40
C LEU A 106 0.60 8.97 34.68
N LEU A 107 -0.73 9.16 34.59
CA LEU A 107 -1.57 9.48 35.74
C LEU A 107 -1.61 8.35 36.78
N ILE A 108 -1.66 7.09 36.33
CA ILE A 108 -1.64 5.91 37.21
C ILE A 108 -0.30 5.83 37.95
N ILE A 109 0.82 6.01 37.24
CA ILE A 109 2.17 6.01 37.86
C ILE A 109 2.27 7.13 38.90
N LEU A 110 1.83 8.35 38.56
CA LEU A 110 1.83 9.48 39.48
C LEU A 110 1.00 9.19 40.74
N SER A 111 -0.19 8.60 40.58
CA SER A 111 -1.05 8.21 41.69
C SER A 111 -0.40 7.16 42.60
N ILE A 112 0.30 6.17 42.04
CA ILE A 112 0.99 5.13 42.80
C ILE A 112 2.14 5.73 43.62
N ILE A 113 2.91 6.65 43.04
CA ILE A 113 4.01 7.34 43.74
C ILE A 113 3.47 8.13 44.94
N ILE A 114 2.36 8.86 44.76
CA ILE A 114 1.74 9.64 45.84
C ILE A 114 1.22 8.72 46.96
N LEU A 115 0.64 7.57 46.62
CA LEU A 115 0.21 6.59 47.62
C LEU A 115 1.41 6.02 48.39
N PHE A 116 2.50 5.70 47.70
CA PHE A 116 3.71 5.17 48.31
C PHE A 116 4.33 6.17 49.30
N THR A 117 4.41 7.46 48.95
CA THR A 117 4.93 8.48 49.87
C THR A 117 4.06 8.64 51.11
N ILE A 118 2.73 8.57 50.97
CA ILE A 118 1.79 8.61 52.11
C ILE A 118 2.00 7.41 53.04
N ILE A 119 2.15 6.21 52.49
CA ILE A 119 2.38 4.98 53.27
C ILE A 119 3.68 5.09 54.08
N VAL A 120 4.78 5.53 53.45
CA VAL A 120 6.08 5.70 54.11
C VAL A 120 6.00 6.77 55.22
N LEU A 121 5.27 7.85 55.01
CA LEU A 121 5.05 8.88 56.03
C LEU A 121 4.22 8.35 57.21
N SER A 122 3.24 7.47 56.95
CA SER A 122 2.44 6.85 58.01
C SER A 122 3.30 6.00 58.96
N GLU A 123 4.28 5.26 58.43
CA GLU A 123 5.16 4.42 59.25
C GLU A 123 6.15 5.24 60.09
N ASN A 124 6.58 6.41 59.60
CA ASN A 124 7.59 7.24 60.26
C ASN A 124 7.07 8.05 61.47
N THR A 125 5.76 8.09 61.72
CA THR A 125 5.17 8.90 62.81
C THR A 125 5.12 8.21 64.18
N SER A 126 5.53 6.95 64.30
CA SER A 126 5.48 6.20 65.58
C SER A 126 6.70 6.38 66.52
N ILE A 127 7.64 7.28 66.21
CA ILE A 127 8.78 7.56 67.09
C ILE A 127 8.47 8.84 67.88
N ALA A 128 7.66 8.71 68.93
CA ALA A 128 7.53 9.78 69.93
C ALA A 128 8.88 9.99 70.65
N PRO A 129 9.31 11.23 70.91
CA PRO A 129 10.54 11.46 71.67
C PRO A 129 10.34 10.96 73.10
N VAL A 130 11.08 9.92 73.47
CA VAL A 130 11.19 9.50 74.87
C VAL A 130 11.87 10.63 75.64
N ALA A 131 11.12 11.31 76.50
CA ALA A 131 11.62 12.38 77.34
C ALA A 131 12.71 11.86 78.29
N PRO A 132 13.90 12.50 78.36
CA PRO A 132 14.89 12.16 79.38
C PRO A 132 14.47 12.71 80.75
N LYS A 133 14.79 11.93 81.78
CA LYS A 133 14.49 12.15 83.20
C LYS A 133 15.50 13.10 83.85
#